data_AF-A0A9E5LP45-F1
#
_entry.id   AF-A0A9E5LP45-F1
#
_cell.length_a   1.000
_cell.length_b   1.000
_cell.length_c   1.000
_cell.angle_alpha   90.00
_cell.angle_beta   90.00
_cell.angle_gamma   90.00
#
_symmetry.space_group_name_H-M   'P 1'
#
loop_
_entity.id
_entity.type
_entity.pdbx_description
1 polymer ?
#
loop_
_entity_poly.entity_id
_entity_poly.type
_entity_poly.pdbx_seq_one_letter_code
_entity_poly.pdbx_strand_id
1 'polypeptide(L)'
;MDWNNRDHRIQRLKEKGTFDRVIMPFFWIGMTLGWLLLGWQGVEKLDGGRCTNEVLLAGLLLVVSPLPVLLFRYLRGHFRRRLQA
;
A
#
# COMPACT_ATOMS: atom_id res chain seq x y z
N MET A 1 4.87 -3.94 -27.24
CA MET A 1 5.79 -3.62 -26.13
C MET A 1 6.92 -4.63 -26.20
N ASP A 2 8.12 -4.19 -26.57
CA ASP A 2 9.22 -5.11 -26.85
C ASP A 2 9.88 -5.57 -25.54
N TRP A 3 9.73 -6.86 -25.24
CA TRP A 3 10.17 -7.43 -23.96
C TRP A 3 11.66 -7.70 -23.91
N ASN A 4 12.32 -7.70 -25.07
CA ASN A 4 13.74 -8.02 -25.24
C ASN A 4 14.65 -6.78 -25.26
N ASN A 5 14.08 -5.58 -25.42
CA ASN A 5 14.86 -4.35 -25.45
C ASN A 5 15.46 -4.04 -24.05
N ARG A 6 16.78 -3.84 -24.01
CA ARG A 6 17.57 -3.67 -22.77
C ARG A 6 17.15 -2.41 -22.01
N ASP A 7 16.88 -1.31 -22.71
CA ASP A 7 16.50 -0.04 -22.08
C ASP A 7 15.15 -0.14 -21.38
N HIS A 8 14.17 -0.80 -22.00
CA HIS A 8 12.87 -1.07 -21.37
C HIS A 8 12.98 -2.04 -20.18
N ARG A 9 14.03 -2.86 -20.08
CA ARG A 9 14.28 -3.66 -18.87
C ARG A 9 14.86 -2.80 -17.74
N ILE A 10 15.82 -1.92 -18.03
CA ILE A 10 16.45 -1.03 -17.05
C ILE A 10 15.43 -0.04 -16.47
N GLN A 11 14.60 0.56 -17.33
CA GLN A 11 13.55 1.48 -16.88
C GLN A 11 12.56 0.81 -15.91
N ARG A 12 12.13 -0.42 -16.21
CA ARG A 12 11.26 -1.20 -15.31
C ARG A 12 11.92 -1.58 -13.99
N LEU A 13 13.23 -1.85 -13.98
CA LEU A 13 13.99 -2.09 -12.75
C LEU A 13 14.10 -0.84 -11.89
N LYS A 14 14.30 0.33 -12.51
CA LYS A 14 14.34 1.62 -11.81
C LYS A 14 12.96 1.96 -11.22
N GLU A 15 11.89 1.81 -12.00
CA GLU A 15 10.51 1.99 -11.51
C GLU A 15 10.18 1.04 -10.36
N LYS A 16 10.60 -0.24 -10.45
CA LYS A 16 10.46 -1.21 -9.35
C LYS A 16 11.16 -0.72 -8.08
N GLY A 17 12.42 -0.28 -8.21
CA GLY A 17 13.22 0.18 -7.08
C GLY A 17 12.63 1.43 -6.41
N THR A 18 12.15 2.40 -7.19
CA THR A 18 11.48 3.59 -6.65
C THR A 18 10.17 3.22 -5.96
N PHE A 19 9.38 2.32 -6.55
CA PHE A 19 8.12 1.86 -5.95
C PHE A 19 8.35 1.13 -4.62
N ASP A 20 9.34 0.24 -4.56
CA ASP A 20 9.68 -0.52 -3.34
C ASP A 20 10.23 0.38 -2.23
N ARG A 21 11.03 1.40 -2.57
CA ARG A 21 11.70 2.26 -1.59
C ARG A 21 10.89 3.47 -1.13
N VAL A 22 9.97 3.97 -1.95
CA VAL A 22 9.28 5.24 -1.67
C VAL A 22 7.78 5.02 -1.52
N ILE A 23 7.17 4.37 -2.51
CA ILE A 23 5.70 4.24 -2.56
C ILE A 23 5.23 3.24 -1.50
N MET A 24 5.83 2.06 -1.43
CA MET A 24 5.40 1.01 -0.51
C MET A 24 5.49 1.42 0.97
N PRO A 25 6.60 2.02 1.46
CA PRO A 25 6.69 2.49 2.84
C PRO A 25 5.64 3.54 3.20
N PHE A 26 5.30 4.43 2.25
CA PHE A 26 4.27 5.44 2.47
C PHE A 26 2.90 4.81 2.76
N PHE A 27 2.52 3.79 1.99
CA PHE A 27 1.27 3.04 2.22
C PHE A 27 1.30 2.22 3.51
N TRP A 28 2.45 1.65 3.88
CA TRP A 28 2.60 0.97 5.17
C TRP A 28 2.46 1.94 6.35
N ILE A 29 3.04 3.14 6.26
CA ILE A 29 2.86 4.19 7.28
C ILE A 29 1.39 4.58 7.37
N GLY A 30 0.72 4.79 6.23
CA GLY A 30 -0.71 5.07 6.17
C GLY A 30 -1.54 3.97 6.84
N MET A 31 -1.26 2.70 6.56
CA MET A 31 -1.93 1.57 7.18
C MET A 31 -1.73 1.54 8.71
N THR A 32 -0.52 1.80 9.19
CA THR A 32 -0.23 1.87 10.64
C THR A 32 -1.02 3.00 11.30
N LEU A 33 -1.10 4.17 10.66
CA LEU A 33 -1.94 5.29 11.14
C LEU A 33 -3.42 4.92 11.13
N GLY A 34 -3.89 4.22 10.10
CA GLY A 34 -5.27 3.73 10.03
C GLY A 34 -5.62 2.78 11.18
N TRP A 35 -4.72 1.83 11.50
CA TRP A 35 -4.88 0.96 12.66
C TRP A 35 -4.89 1.71 13.98
N LEU A 36 -4.03 2.72 14.12
CA LEU A 36 -4.01 3.58 15.31
C LEU A 36 -5.33 4.33 15.48
N LEU A 37 -5.88 4.89 14.40
CA LEU A 37 -7.17 5.60 14.41
C LEU A 37 -8.34 4.66 14.76
N LEU A 38 -8.38 3.46 14.16
CA LEU A 38 -9.40 2.46 14.47
C LEU A 38 -9.29 1.96 15.91
N GLY A 39 -8.05 1.74 16.39
CA GLY A 39 -7.79 1.39 17.78
C GLY A 39 -8.26 2.47 18.75
N TRP A 40 -7.94 3.74 18.44
CA TRP A 40 -8.38 4.89 19.22
C TRP A 40 -9.91 5.01 19.27
N GLN A 41 -10.58 4.89 18.13
CA GLN A 41 -12.05 4.83 18.07
C GLN A 41 -12.62 3.65 18.86
N GLY A 42 -11.94 2.51 18.86
CA GLY A 42 -12.29 1.36 19.69
C GLY A 42 -12.22 1.67 21.19
N VAL A 43 -11.18 2.38 21.63
CA VAL A 43 -11.03 2.83 23.03
C VAL A 43 -12.11 3.85 23.38
N GLU A 44 -12.34 4.87 22.54
CA GLU A 44 -13.41 5.84 22.76
C GLU A 44 -14.78 5.17 22.89
N LYS A 45 -15.04 4.11 22.12
CA LYS A 45 -16.28 3.33 22.22
C LYS A 45 -16.41 2.60 23.57
N LEU A 46 -15.32 2.08 24.11
CA LEU A 46 -15.29 1.39 25.40
C LEU A 46 -15.53 2.37 26.56
N ASP A 47 -15.06 3.60 26.43
CA ASP A 47 -15.28 4.68 27.41
C ASP A 47 -16.68 5.34 27.28
N GLY A 48 -17.55 4.84 26.39
CA GLY A 48 -18.88 5.41 26.17
C GLY A 48 -18.88 6.71 25.35
N GLY A 49 -17.76 7.04 24.72
CA GLY A 49 -17.62 8.16 23.79
C GLY A 49 -18.38 7.95 22.47
N ARG A 50 -18.51 9.02 21.69
CA ARG A 50 -19.18 8.98 20.39
C ARG A 50 -18.18 8.61 19.31
N CYS A 51 -18.35 7.43 18.70
CA CYS A 51 -17.67 7.12 17.45
C CYS A 51 -18.30 7.89 16.30
N THR A 52 -17.52 8.72 15.62
CA THR A 52 -17.96 9.36 14.37
C THR A 52 -17.66 8.44 13.19
N ASN A 53 -18.66 8.23 12.35
CA ASN A 53 -18.54 7.37 11.17
C ASN A 53 -17.41 7.83 10.24
N GLU A 54 -17.12 9.13 10.19
CA GLU A 54 -16.06 9.72 9.38
C GLU A 54 -14.67 9.20 9.78
N VAL A 55 -14.38 9.13 11.08
CA VAL A 55 -13.07 8.67 11.59
C VAL A 55 -12.92 7.17 11.40
N LEU A 56 -14.00 6.41 11.60
CA LEU A 56 -14.06 4.99 11.27
C LEU A 56 -13.78 4.76 9.77
N LEU A 57 -14.45 5.50 8.89
CA LEU A 57 -14.28 5.35 7.44
C LEU A 57 -12.85 5.73 7.02
N ALA A 58 -12.31 6.82 7.55
CA ALA A 58 -10.95 7.28 7.27
C ALA A 58 -9.90 6.25 7.73
N GLY A 59 -10.04 5.71 8.94
CA GLY A 59 -9.18 4.66 9.46
C GLY A 59 -9.23 3.40 8.59
N LEU A 60 -10.43 2.98 8.17
CA LEU A 60 -10.63 1.80 7.34
C LEU A 60 -10.04 1.99 5.93
N LEU A 61 -10.21 3.16 5.32
CA LEU A 61 -9.60 3.52 4.04
C LEU A 61 -8.08 3.49 4.11
N LEU A 62 -7.49 4.00 5.20
CA LEU A 62 -6.04 3.98 5.41
C LEU A 62 -5.52 2.54 5.57
N VAL A 63 -6.23 1.68 6.31
CA VAL A 63 -5.87 0.27 6.46
C VAL A 63 -5.98 -0.50 5.15
N VAL A 64 -6.99 -0.19 4.32
CA VAL A 64 -7.22 -0.83 3.02
C VAL A 64 -6.33 -0.25 1.91
N SER A 65 -5.76 0.95 2.10
CA SER A 65 -4.94 1.65 1.11
C SER A 65 -3.78 0.84 0.48
N PRO A 66 -3.13 -0.12 1.16
CA PRO A 66 -2.09 -0.94 0.54
C PRO A 66 -2.65 -1.99 -0.44
N LEU A 67 -3.93 -2.38 -0.31
CA LEU A 67 -4.52 -3.43 -1.14
C LEU A 67 -4.58 -3.07 -2.63
N PRO A 68 -5.08 -1.89 -3.05
CA PRO A 68 -5.03 -1.45 -4.45
C PRO A 68 -3.60 -1.40 -5.00
N VAL A 69 -2.63 -1.02 -4.17
CA VAL A 69 -1.21 -0.87 -4.53
C VAL A 69 -0.58 -2.25 -4.75
N LEU A 70 -0.89 -3.22 -3.89
CA LEU A 70 -0.49 -4.62 -4.04
C LEU A 70 -1.17 -5.26 -5.27
N LEU A 71 -2.44 -4.96 -5.52
CA LEU A 71 -3.15 -5.44 -6.70
C LEU A 71 -2.54 -4.86 -7.98
N PHE A 72 -2.25 -3.56 -8.01
CA PHE A 72 -1.56 -2.93 -9.14
C PHE A 72 -0.19 -3.55 -9.38
N ARG A 73 0.57 -3.81 -8.30
CA ARG A 73 1.86 -4.51 -8.36
C ARG A 73 1.72 -5.93 -8.92
N TYR A 74 0.67 -6.65 -8.52
CA TYR A 74 0.37 -7.99 -9.00
C TYR A 74 0.02 -7.97 -10.50
N LEU A 75 -0.89 -7.09 -10.93
CA LEU A 75 -1.31 -6.93 -12.32
C LEU A 75 -0.15 -6.50 -13.24
N ARG A 76 0.73 -5.61 -12.79
CA ARG A 76 1.95 -5.25 -13.55
C ARG A 76 3.00 -6.35 -13.61
N GLY A 77 2.82 -7.47 -12.89
CA GLY A 77 3.76 -8.59 -12.89
C GLY A 77 5.09 -8.28 -12.20
N HIS A 78 5.17 -7.29 -11.30
CA HIS A 78 6.42 -6.97 -10.57
C HIS A 78 6.92 -8.14 -9.69
N PHE A 79 6.04 -9.09 -9.35
CA PHE A 79 6.37 -10.35 -8.68
C PHE A 79 6.98 -11.41 -9.61
N ARG A 80 6.68 -11.36 -10.93
CA ARG A 80 7.03 -12.41 -11.90
C ARG A 80 8.47 -12.38 -12.41
N ARG A 81 9.29 -11.42 -11.94
CA ARG A 81 10.72 -11.34 -12.27
C ARG A 81 11.56 -11.32 -10.99
N ARG A 82 11.40 -12.35 -10.15
CA ARG A 82 12.59 -12.93 -9.55
C ARG A 82 13.31 -13.63 -10.69
N LEU A 83 14.57 -13.27 -10.87
CA LEU A 83 15.46 -13.91 -11.83
C LEU A 83 15.43 -15.42 -11.57
N GLN A 84 14.79 -16.18 -12.46
CA GLN A 84 15.41 -17.40 -12.97
C GLN A 84 16.31 -16.93 -14.11
N ALA A 85 17.53 -16.54 -13.76
CA ALA A 85 18.70 -16.42 -14.61
C ALA A 85 19.89 -16.13 -13.69
#